data_AF-A0A9E7JMB0-F1
#
_entry.id   AF-A0A9E7JMB0-F1
#
_cell.length_a   1.000
_cell.length_b   1.000
_cell.length_c   1.000
_cell.angle_alpha   90.00
_cell.angle_beta   90.00
_cell.angle_gamma   90.00
#
_symmetry.space_group_name_H-M   'P 1'
#
loop_
_entity.id
_entity.type
_entity.pdbx_description
1 polymer ?
#
loop_
_entity_poly.entity_id
_entity_poly.type
_entity_poly.pdbx_seq_one_letter_code
_entity_poly.pdbx_strand_id
1 'polypeptide(L)'
;MKSAAWDVNAAVGAIQPDVLCSNKPAHRTFAFQSYLCQKMFSNFQHKSYNLAALEDRSMWGCCKYFDEFTKLRYVEQIQKLSQHSTIMNFFRVKYLALVHPKMELCFFGNLDHRAMVISDQGFPSSAFFDAFTKMARRMWLLHCLFFSFERESD
;
A
#
# COMPACT_ATOMS: atom_id res chain seq x y z
N MET A 1 -8.35 8.48 -12.83
CA MET A 1 -9.78 8.25 -12.51
C MET A 1 -10.68 9.00 -13.47
N LYS A 2 -10.78 10.34 -13.42
CA LYS A 2 -11.62 11.12 -14.35
C LYS A 2 -11.19 10.98 -15.83
N SER A 3 -9.88 10.95 -16.09
CA SER A 3 -9.32 10.71 -17.42
C SER A 3 -9.52 9.30 -17.96
N ALA A 4 -9.87 8.35 -17.09
CA ALA A 4 -10.06 6.93 -17.42
C ALA A 4 -11.54 6.58 -17.63
N ALA A 5 -12.41 7.59 -17.85
CA ALA A 5 -13.86 7.46 -17.94
C ALA A 5 -14.51 6.67 -16.78
N TRP A 6 -13.86 6.65 -15.61
CA TRP A 6 -14.34 5.87 -14.48
C TRP A 6 -15.50 6.58 -13.79
N ASP A 7 -16.62 5.87 -13.58
CA ASP A 7 -17.76 6.38 -12.83
C ASP A 7 -17.38 6.52 -11.34
N VAL A 8 -17.03 7.76 -10.97
CA VAL A 8 -16.64 8.13 -9.61
C VAL A 8 -17.79 7.90 -8.62
N ASN A 9 -19.04 8.08 -9.03
CA ASN A 9 -20.18 7.88 -8.13
C ASN A 9 -20.39 6.40 -7.85
N ALA A 10 -20.37 5.57 -8.89
CA ALA A 10 -20.44 4.11 -8.71
C ALA A 10 -19.28 3.59 -7.87
N ALA A 11 -18.06 4.10 -8.07
CA ALA A 11 -16.89 3.72 -7.29
C ALA A 11 -17.00 4.15 -5.81
N VAL A 12 -17.49 5.36 -5.54
CA VAL A 12 -17.75 5.83 -4.17
C VAL A 12 -18.83 4.98 -3.49
N GLY A 13 -19.92 4.67 -4.20
CA GLY A 13 -20.99 3.80 -3.70
C GLY A 13 -20.50 2.39 -3.36
N ALA A 14 -19.56 1.86 -4.13
CA ALA A 14 -18.95 0.56 -3.84
C ALA A 14 -18.02 0.58 -2.62
N ILE A 15 -17.45 1.74 -2.27
CA ILE A 15 -16.58 1.90 -1.09
C ILE A 15 -17.41 2.18 0.16
N GLN A 16 -18.24 3.21 0.12
CA GLN A 16 -19.09 3.65 1.23
C GLN A 16 -20.47 4.03 0.66
N PRO A 17 -21.44 3.10 0.70
CA PRO A 17 -22.79 3.34 0.18
C PRO A 17 -23.44 4.60 0.75
N ASP A 18 -23.22 4.88 2.04
CA ASP A 18 -23.84 6.01 2.76
C ASP A 18 -23.38 7.39 2.25
N VAL A 19 -22.23 7.46 1.56
CA VAL A 19 -21.71 8.73 1.03
C VAL A 19 -22.54 9.23 -0.16
N LEU A 20 -23.25 8.33 -0.85
CA LEU A 20 -24.14 8.70 -1.96
C LEU A 20 -25.35 9.53 -1.50
N CYS A 21 -25.72 9.44 -0.23
CA CYS A 21 -26.79 10.22 0.38
C CYS A 21 -26.38 11.68 0.63
N SER A 22 -25.08 12.03 0.50
CA SER A 22 -24.57 13.36 0.78
C SER A 22 -24.22 14.12 -0.50
N ASN A 23 -24.85 15.28 -0.69
CA ASN A 23 -24.63 16.15 -1.85
C ASN A 23 -23.29 16.90 -1.84
N LYS A 24 -22.39 16.68 -0.87
CA LYS A 24 -21.11 17.41 -0.80
C LYS A 24 -20.01 16.66 -1.59
N PRO A 25 -19.40 17.29 -2.62
CA PRO A 25 -18.33 16.67 -3.39
C PRO A 25 -17.13 16.19 -2.55
N ALA A 26 -16.86 16.85 -1.42
CA ALA A 26 -15.77 16.48 -0.51
C ALA A 26 -15.89 15.06 0.07
N HIS A 27 -17.12 14.56 0.31
CA HIS A 27 -17.30 13.21 0.86
C HIS A 27 -16.84 12.12 -0.09
N ARG A 28 -16.91 12.37 -1.42
CA ARG A 28 -16.38 11.43 -2.42
C ARG A 28 -14.88 11.26 -2.28
N THR A 29 -14.15 12.37 -2.11
CA THR A 29 -12.71 12.34 -1.85
C THR A 29 -12.39 11.59 -0.56
N PHE A 30 -13.13 11.86 0.52
CA PHE A 30 -12.93 11.18 1.79
C PHE A 30 -13.22 9.69 1.73
N ALA A 31 -14.20 9.25 0.91
CA ALA A 31 -14.45 7.83 0.70
C ALA A 31 -13.22 7.12 0.12
N PHE A 32 -12.60 7.68 -0.94
CA PHE A 32 -11.37 7.12 -1.51
C PHE A 32 -10.19 7.16 -0.53
N GLN A 33 -10.01 8.27 0.19
CA GLN A 33 -8.95 8.39 1.18
C GLN A 33 -9.12 7.38 2.31
N SER A 34 -10.35 7.19 2.80
CA SER A 34 -10.68 6.18 3.82
C SER A 34 -10.37 4.77 3.33
N TYR A 35 -10.79 4.42 2.11
CA TYR A 35 -10.46 3.14 1.47
C TYR A 35 -8.96 2.90 1.38
N LEU A 36 -8.22 3.91 0.89
CA LEU A 36 -6.76 3.88 0.81
C LEU A 36 -6.14 3.63 2.19
N CYS A 37 -6.54 4.40 3.20
CA CYS A 37 -6.07 4.22 4.56
C CYS A 37 -6.37 2.82 5.08
N GLN A 38 -7.59 2.32 4.93
CA GLN A 38 -7.96 0.98 5.39
C GLN A 38 -7.10 -0.12 4.75
N LYS A 39 -6.87 -0.05 3.44
CA LYS A 39 -6.03 -1.04 2.73
C LYS A 39 -4.55 -0.93 3.11
N MET A 40 -4.04 0.29 3.26
CA MET A 40 -2.64 0.51 3.62
C MET A 40 -2.33 0.15 5.07
N PHE A 41 -3.20 0.52 6.01
CA PHE A 41 -3.07 0.22 7.44
C PHE A 41 -3.59 -1.16 7.85
N SER A 42 -4.09 -1.98 6.92
CA SER A 42 -4.50 -3.34 7.28
C SER A 42 -3.35 -4.12 7.94
N ASN A 43 -3.66 -4.72 9.09
CA ASN A 43 -2.73 -5.47 9.95
C ASN A 43 -1.53 -4.67 10.47
N PHE A 44 -1.59 -3.33 10.48
CA PHE A 44 -0.46 -2.48 10.91
C PHE A 44 -0.01 -2.75 12.35
N GLN A 45 -0.92 -3.23 13.21
CA GLN A 45 -0.63 -3.59 14.60
C GLN A 45 0.22 -4.86 14.75
N HIS A 46 0.45 -5.63 13.68
CA HIS A 46 1.24 -6.85 13.70
C HIS A 46 2.61 -6.60 13.08
N LYS A 47 3.67 -7.00 13.79
CA LYS A 47 5.09 -6.92 13.36
C LYS A 47 5.36 -7.37 11.90
N SER A 48 4.65 -8.41 11.47
CA SER A 48 4.75 -8.99 10.12
C SER A 48 3.60 -8.61 9.18
N TYR A 49 2.72 -7.67 9.55
CA TYR A 49 1.45 -7.39 8.86
C TYR A 49 0.55 -8.64 8.66
N ASN A 50 0.75 -9.71 9.45
CA ASN A 50 0.18 -11.03 9.23
C ASN A 50 0.45 -11.59 7.82
N LEU A 51 1.64 -11.32 7.27
CA LEU A 51 2.10 -11.85 6.00
C LEU A 51 3.14 -12.93 6.25
N ALA A 52 2.91 -14.14 5.71
CA ALA A 52 3.86 -15.26 5.83
C ALA A 52 5.25 -14.90 5.30
N ALA A 53 5.30 -14.14 4.20
CA ALA A 53 6.56 -13.65 3.62
C ALA A 53 7.35 -12.67 4.51
N LEU A 54 6.76 -12.22 5.64
CA LEU A 54 7.35 -11.31 6.61
C LEU A 54 7.43 -11.94 8.01
N GLU A 55 7.24 -13.24 8.14
CA GLU A 55 7.15 -13.92 9.44
C GLU A 55 8.44 -13.77 10.26
N ASP A 56 9.60 -13.72 9.61
CA ASP A 56 10.90 -13.42 10.24
C ASP A 56 10.90 -12.10 11.02
N ARG A 57 10.06 -11.13 10.63
CA ARG A 57 9.93 -9.84 11.33
C ARG A 57 9.25 -9.96 12.69
N SER A 58 8.50 -11.02 12.94
CA SER A 58 7.85 -11.26 14.25
C SER A 58 8.88 -11.36 15.38
N MET A 59 10.04 -11.95 15.08
CA MET A 59 11.19 -12.13 15.98
C MET A 59 12.07 -10.87 16.11
N TRP A 60 11.79 -9.81 15.36
CA TRP A 60 12.59 -8.58 15.43
C TRP A 60 12.35 -7.84 16.76
N GLY A 61 13.45 -7.42 17.38
CA GLY A 61 13.46 -6.44 18.46
C GLY A 61 13.45 -4.99 17.91
N CYS A 62 13.28 -4.02 18.81
CA CYS A 62 13.11 -2.61 18.50
C CYS A 62 14.26 -2.04 17.63
N CYS A 63 15.51 -2.39 17.97
CA CYS A 63 16.69 -1.94 17.23
C CYS A 63 16.67 -2.35 15.75
N LYS A 64 16.26 -3.61 15.44
CA LYS A 64 16.19 -4.07 14.04
C LYS A 64 15.16 -3.28 13.22
N TYR A 65 14.05 -2.86 13.83
CA TYR A 65 13.09 -1.98 13.18
C TYR A 65 13.67 -0.58 12.91
N PHE A 66 14.42 -0.03 13.87
CA PHE A 66 15.10 1.26 13.70
C PHE A 66 16.20 1.22 12.62
N ASP A 67 16.96 0.14 12.58
CA ASP A 67 17.99 -0.09 11.56
C ASP A 67 17.37 -0.14 10.16
N GLU A 68 16.27 -0.89 10.00
CA GLU A 68 15.52 -0.97 8.75
C GLU A 68 14.96 0.39 8.33
N PHE A 69 14.41 1.18 9.27
CA PHE A 69 13.99 2.55 9.01
C PHE A 69 15.15 3.42 8.50
N THR A 70 16.28 3.39 9.21
CA THR A 70 17.46 4.20 8.90
C THR A 70 18.04 3.85 7.54
N LYS A 71 18.07 2.57 7.19
CA LYS A 71 18.51 2.06 5.88
C LYS A 71 17.62 2.57 4.74
N LEU A 72 16.31 2.66 4.96
CA LEU A 72 15.34 2.91 3.89
C LEU A 72 14.85 4.37 3.79
N ARG A 73 15.07 5.21 4.80
CA ARG A 73 14.56 6.60 4.82
C ARG A 73 15.13 7.51 3.73
N TYR A 74 16.27 7.16 3.14
CA TYR A 74 16.90 7.90 2.04
C TYR A 74 16.83 7.19 0.69
N VAL A 75 16.25 5.98 0.63
CA VAL A 75 16.09 5.25 -0.64
C VAL A 75 14.95 5.88 -1.44
N GLU A 76 15.28 6.71 -2.43
CA GLU A 76 14.28 7.37 -3.29
C GLU A 76 13.78 6.45 -4.40
N GLN A 77 14.67 5.62 -4.94
CA GLN A 77 14.37 4.69 -6.03
C GLN A 77 14.25 3.28 -5.49
N ILE A 78 13.00 2.79 -5.44
CA ILE A 78 12.66 1.45 -4.96
C ILE A 78 13.24 0.34 -5.84
N GLN A 79 13.54 0.64 -7.11
CA GLN A 79 14.26 -0.25 -8.02
C GLN A 79 15.68 -0.62 -7.54
N LYS A 80 16.26 0.14 -6.59
CA LYS A 80 17.55 -0.17 -5.96
C LYS A 80 17.44 -1.20 -4.82
N LEU A 81 16.22 -1.58 -4.43
CA LEU A 81 15.99 -2.61 -3.42
C LEU A 81 16.12 -3.99 -4.08
N SER A 82 16.66 -4.97 -3.34
CA SER A 82 16.72 -6.33 -3.86
C SER A 82 15.30 -6.85 -4.14
N GLN A 83 15.14 -7.59 -5.24
CA GLN A 83 13.85 -8.11 -5.71
C GLN A 83 13.12 -8.98 -4.66
N HIS A 84 13.88 -9.56 -3.73
CA HIS A 84 13.40 -10.42 -2.64
C HIS A 84 13.46 -9.77 -1.25
N SER A 85 13.54 -8.45 -1.14
CA SER A 85 13.45 -7.79 0.17
C SER A 85 12.02 -7.80 0.73
N THR A 86 11.91 -7.81 2.06
CA THR A 86 10.65 -7.80 2.82
C THR A 86 9.71 -6.66 2.40
N ILE A 87 10.25 -5.46 2.18
CA ILE A 87 9.48 -4.31 1.70
C ILE A 87 8.86 -4.53 0.31
N MET A 88 9.49 -5.29 -0.59
CA MET A 88 8.90 -5.58 -1.90
C MET A 88 7.69 -6.50 -1.77
N ASN A 89 7.75 -7.51 -0.88
CA ASN A 89 6.60 -8.37 -0.59
C ASN A 89 5.44 -7.56 0.02
N PHE A 90 5.74 -6.61 0.89
CA PHE A 90 4.76 -5.66 1.38
C PHE A 90 4.12 -4.85 0.23
N PHE A 91 4.90 -4.33 -0.72
CA PHE A 91 4.34 -3.62 -1.88
C PHE A 91 3.45 -4.50 -2.74
N ARG A 92 3.84 -5.75 -3.01
CA ARG A 92 3.01 -6.69 -3.78
C ARG A 92 1.66 -6.90 -3.12
N VAL A 93 1.66 -7.27 -1.84
CA VAL A 93 0.42 -7.54 -1.10
C VAL A 93 -0.46 -6.28 -1.01
N LYS A 94 0.12 -5.13 -0.69
CA LYS A 94 -0.64 -3.88 -0.59
C LYS A 94 -1.18 -3.41 -1.93
N TYR A 95 -0.42 -3.57 -3.02
CA TYR A 95 -0.88 -3.24 -4.36
C TYR A 95 -2.08 -4.11 -4.75
N LEU A 96 -1.97 -5.43 -4.60
CA LEU A 96 -3.02 -6.36 -4.96
C LEU A 96 -4.28 -6.21 -4.09
N ALA A 97 -4.14 -5.75 -2.85
CA ALA A 97 -5.25 -5.46 -1.95
C ALA A 97 -5.93 -4.11 -2.24
N LEU A 98 -5.17 -3.13 -2.72
CA LEU A 98 -5.63 -1.76 -2.99
C LEU A 98 -6.22 -1.61 -4.39
N VAL A 99 -5.59 -2.23 -5.39
CA VAL A 99 -5.93 -2.07 -6.81
C VAL A 99 -6.64 -3.31 -7.30
N HIS A 100 -7.96 -3.19 -7.44
CA HIS A 100 -8.81 -4.26 -7.94
C HIS A 100 -8.59 -4.44 -9.45
N PRO A 101 -8.67 -5.67 -10.00
CA PRO A 101 -8.50 -5.91 -11.44
C PRO A 101 -9.36 -5.00 -12.33
N LYS A 102 -10.60 -4.73 -11.91
CA LYS A 102 -11.48 -3.76 -12.60
C LYS A 102 -10.90 -2.33 -12.65
N MET A 103 -10.21 -1.89 -11.60
CA MET A 103 -9.54 -0.58 -11.62
C MET A 103 -8.39 -0.57 -12.63
N GLU A 104 -7.59 -1.64 -12.69
CA GLU A 104 -6.49 -1.74 -13.65
C GLU A 104 -7.00 -1.72 -15.10
N LEU A 105 -8.04 -2.51 -15.40
CA LEU A 105 -8.66 -2.51 -16.72
C LEU A 105 -9.16 -1.11 -17.10
N CYS A 106 -9.74 -0.35 -16.16
CA CYS A 106 -10.15 1.03 -16.43
C CYS A 106 -8.95 1.98 -16.60
N PHE A 107 -7.89 1.84 -15.81
CA PHE A 107 -6.76 2.77 -15.81
C PHE A 107 -5.76 2.53 -16.95
N PHE A 108 -5.54 1.26 -17.30
CA PHE A 108 -4.47 0.81 -18.18
C PHE A 108 -4.97 0.05 -19.40
N GLY A 109 -6.23 -0.42 -19.40
CA GLY A 109 -6.79 -1.24 -20.48
C GLY A 109 -6.38 -2.71 -20.47
N ASN A 110 -5.52 -3.12 -19.53
CA ASN A 110 -5.03 -4.49 -19.39
C ASN A 110 -4.75 -4.84 -17.91
N LEU A 111 -4.25 -6.06 -17.65
CA LEU A 111 -3.86 -6.55 -16.32
C LEU A 111 -2.35 -6.83 -16.23
N ASP A 112 -1.55 -6.21 -17.10
CA ASP A 112 -0.12 -6.48 -17.20
C ASP A 112 0.61 -6.08 -15.90
N HIS A 113 0.14 -4.99 -15.28
CA HIS A 113 0.64 -4.54 -14.00
C HIS A 113 0.48 -5.60 -12.91
N ARG A 114 -0.74 -6.13 -12.76
CA ARG A 114 -1.03 -7.21 -11.82
C ARG A 114 -0.24 -8.48 -12.14
N ALA A 115 -0.14 -8.87 -13.42
CA ALA A 115 0.62 -10.05 -13.82
C ALA A 115 2.11 -9.92 -13.44
N MET A 116 2.70 -8.74 -13.63
CA MET A 116 4.08 -8.45 -13.22
C MET A 116 4.26 -8.51 -11.70
N VAL A 117 3.32 -7.94 -10.94
CA VAL A 117 3.35 -7.96 -9.46
C VAL A 117 3.19 -9.38 -8.90
N ILE A 118 2.39 -10.25 -9.54
CA ILE A 118 2.16 -11.64 -9.11
C ILE A 118 3.34 -12.54 -9.47
N SER A 119 3.93 -12.36 -10.66
CA SER A 119 4.97 -13.26 -11.20
C SER A 119 6.35 -13.11 -10.54
N ASP A 120 6.48 -12.20 -9.56
CA ASP A 120 7.75 -11.85 -8.90
C ASP A 120 8.84 -11.31 -9.86
N GLN A 121 8.50 -11.07 -11.13
CA GLN A 121 9.43 -10.61 -12.16
C GLN A 121 9.83 -9.14 -12.02
N GLY A 122 9.12 -8.40 -11.17
CA GLY A 122 9.44 -7.01 -10.87
C GLY A 122 8.19 -6.18 -10.62
N PHE A 123 8.29 -4.89 -10.95
CA PHE A 123 7.23 -3.93 -10.73
C PHE A 123 6.98 -3.07 -11.96
N PRO A 124 5.73 -2.68 -12.23
CA PRO A 124 5.39 -1.87 -13.40
C PRO A 124 6.11 -0.52 -13.37
N SER A 125 6.68 -0.13 -14.52
CA SER A 125 7.22 1.21 -14.71
C SER A 125 6.10 2.15 -15.18
N SER A 126 5.37 2.73 -14.24
CA SER A 126 4.29 3.68 -14.54
C SER A 126 4.17 4.76 -13.47
N ALA A 127 3.71 5.95 -13.85
CA ALA A 127 3.50 7.05 -12.92
C ALA A 127 2.50 6.70 -11.79
N PHE A 128 1.50 5.84 -12.09
CA PHE A 128 0.58 5.32 -11.09
C PHE A 128 1.30 4.45 -10.07
N PHE A 129 2.12 3.50 -10.54
CA PHE A 129 2.87 2.60 -9.68
C PHE A 129 3.93 3.36 -8.85
N ASP A 130 4.56 4.38 -9.42
CA ASP A 130 5.47 5.29 -8.71
C ASP A 130 4.77 6.06 -7.59
N ALA A 131 3.55 6.54 -7.82
CA ALA A 131 2.75 7.20 -6.79
C ALA A 131 2.36 6.22 -5.67
N PHE A 132 1.92 5.01 -6.05
CA PHE A 132 1.61 3.94 -5.10
C PHE A 132 2.81 3.59 -4.22
N THR A 133 3.98 3.36 -4.82
CA THR A 133 5.19 2.95 -4.11
C THR A 133 5.70 4.02 -3.16
N LYS A 134 5.61 5.31 -3.53
CA LYS A 134 5.90 6.43 -2.62
C LYS A 134 5.03 6.39 -1.37
N MET A 135 3.73 6.12 -1.53
CA MET A 135 2.80 5.97 -0.40
C MET A 135 3.12 4.71 0.43
N ALA A 136 3.29 3.57 -0.22
CA ALA A 136 3.58 2.30 0.45
C ALA A 136 4.89 2.37 1.24
N ARG A 137 5.93 3.01 0.70
CA ARG A 137 7.18 3.25 1.40
C ARG A 137 6.98 4.07 2.67
N ARG A 138 6.20 5.15 2.62
CA ARG A 138 5.90 5.96 3.82
C ARG A 138 5.21 5.12 4.90
N MET A 139 4.31 4.23 4.50
CA MET A 139 3.63 3.31 5.44
C MET A 139 4.59 2.27 6.03
N TRP A 140 5.50 1.73 5.22
CA TRP A 140 6.54 0.83 5.70
C TRP A 140 7.45 1.51 6.73
N LEU A 141 7.93 2.72 6.42
CA LEU A 141 8.78 3.49 7.33
C LEU A 141 8.05 3.85 8.63
N LEU A 142 6.77 4.23 8.54
CA LEU A 142 5.94 4.49 9.71
C LEU A 142 5.80 3.25 10.60
N HIS A 143 5.64 2.06 10.01
CA HIS A 143 5.59 0.80 10.75
C HIS A 143 6.94 0.45 11.39
N CYS A 144 8.05 0.70 10.71
CA CYS A 144 9.36 0.55 11.33
C CYS A 144 9.51 1.48 12.54
N LEU A 145 9.11 2.75 12.43
CA LEU A 145 9.13 3.67 13.56
C LEU A 145 8.23 3.18 14.71
N PHE A 146 6.99 2.77 14.41
CA PHE A 146 6.04 2.31 15.41
C PHE A 146 6.58 1.16 16.27
N PHE A 147 7.33 0.22 15.70
CA PHE A 147 7.94 -0.90 16.42
C PHE A 147 9.39 -0.64 16.88
N SER A 148 9.96 0.53 16.55
CA SER A 148 11.30 0.92 17.01
C SER A 148 11.31 1.51 18.42
N PHE A 149 10.16 1.99 18.89
CA PHE A 149 10.01 2.48 20.26
C PHE A 149 9.50 1.35 21.14
N GLU A 150 10.16 1.15 22.28
CA GLU A 150 9.65 0.27 23.32
C GLU A 150 8.30 0.80 23.79
N ARG A 151 7.35 -0.12 23.98
CA ARG A 151 6.12 0.23 24.68
C ARG A 151 6.47 0.25 26.16
N GLU A 152 6.31 1.39 26.81
CA GLU A 152 6.17 1.40 28.27
C GLU A 152 5.06 0.39 28.61
N SER A 153 5.41 -0.55 29.47
CA SER A 153 4.45 -1.52 29.98
C SER A 153 3.72 -0.82 31.11
N ASP A 154 2.43 -0.53 30.93
CA ASP A 154 1.56 -0.13 32.04
C ASP A 154 1.42 -1.28 33.06
#